data_AF-A0A1C4IST4-F1
#
_entry.id   AF-A0A1C4IST4-F1
#
_cell.length_a   1.000
_cell.length_b   1.000
_cell.length_c   1.000
_cell.angle_alpha   90.00
_cell.angle_beta   90.00
_cell.angle_gamma   90.00
#
_symmetry.space_group_name_H-M   'P 1'
#
loop_
_entity.id
_entity.type
_entity.pdbx_description
1 polymer ?
#
loop_
_entity_poly.entity_id
_entity_poly.type
_entity_poly.pdbx_seq_one_letter_code
_entity_poly.pdbx_strand_id
1 'polypeptide(L)' 'MNEYLSRAAFLDGKRDKGQSRADAFQRDERMENLDALRNSRPEVFEKLSPTILMSLGYYENDKKIAAAHGIDVNKGNR' A
#
# COMPACT_ATOMS: atom_id res chain seq x y z
N MET A 1 18.05 -13.40 -29.97
CA MET A 1 17.25 -12.52 -29.09
C MET A 1 15.87 -13.13 -28.97
N ASN A 2 15.40 -13.35 -27.75
CA ASN A 2 14.42 -14.37 -27.40
C ASN A 2 12.97 -13.94 -27.72
N GLU A 3 12.41 -14.35 -28.86
CA GLU A 3 11.00 -14.11 -29.27
C GLU A 3 9.97 -14.63 -28.25
N TYR A 4 10.39 -15.54 -27.37
CA TYR A 4 9.55 -16.08 -26.29
C TYR A 4 9.29 -15.08 -25.15
N LEU A 5 10.16 -14.09 -24.92
CA LEU A 5 9.93 -13.07 -23.89
C LEU A 5 8.84 -12.08 -24.32
N SER A 6 8.75 -11.78 -25.62
CA SER A 6 7.76 -10.85 -26.17
C SER A 6 6.34 -11.43 -26.16
N ARG A 7 6.20 -12.76 -26.23
CA ARG A 7 4.89 -13.43 -26.23
C ARG A 7 4.26 -13.55 -24.84
N ALA A 8 5.08 -13.62 -23.79
CA ALA A 8 4.58 -13.57 -22.40
C ALA A 8 4.00 -12.19 -22.05
N ALA A 9 4.60 -11.11 -22.56
CA ALA A 9 4.10 -9.74 -22.40
C ALA A 9 2.77 -9.48 -23.14
N PHE A 10 2.44 -10.29 -24.16
CA PHE A 10 1.22 -10.14 -24.95
C PHE A 10 0.00 -10.85 -24.32
N LEU A 11 0.22 -11.94 -23.57
CA LEU A 11 -0.83 -12.66 -22.85
C LEU A 11 -1.16 -12.06 -21.48
N ASP A 12 -0.23 -11.30 -20.89
CA ASP A 12 -0.42 -10.58 -19.63
C ASP A 12 -0.88 -9.15 -19.94
N GLY A 13 -2.03 -9.03 -20.61
CA GLY A 13 -2.57 -7.77 -21.12
C GLY A 13 -2.49 -6.68 -20.06
N LYS A 14 -1.76 -5.58 -20.36
CA LYS A 14 -1.42 -4.45 -19.46
C LYS A 14 -2.03 -4.60 -18.07
N ARG A 15 -1.46 -5.47 -17.24
CA ARG A 15 -1.87 -5.55 -15.84
C ARG A 15 -1.60 -4.18 -15.25
N ASP A 16 -2.66 -3.44 -14.98
CA ASP A 16 -2.55 -2.20 -14.26
C ASP A 16 -2.06 -2.57 -12.86
N LYS A 17 -0.74 -2.48 -12.67
CA LYS A 17 -0.08 -2.80 -11.40
C LYS A 17 -0.60 -1.89 -10.28
N GLY A 18 -1.10 -0.70 -10.63
CA GLY A 18 -1.78 0.21 -9.71
C GLY A 18 -3.12 -0.38 -9.27
N GLN A 19 -3.96 -0.80 -10.22
CA GLN A 19 -5.24 -1.44 -9.93
C GLN A 19 -5.07 -2.72 -9.11
N SER A 20 -4.10 -3.58 -9.45
CA SER A 20 -3.86 -4.83 -8.69
C SER A 20 -3.43 -4.56 -7.24
N ARG A 21 -2.68 -3.49 -7.00
CA ARG A 21 -2.31 -3.04 -5.64
C ARG A 21 -3.48 -2.41 -4.90
N ALA A 22 -4.28 -1.60 -5.60
CA ALA A 22 -5.49 -1.00 -5.06
C ALA A 22 -6.48 -2.07 -4.60
N ASP A 23 -6.74 -3.08 -5.42
CA ASP A 23 -7.67 -4.17 -5.11
C ASP A 23 -7.17 -5.05 -3.95
N ALA A 24 -5.85 -5.16 -3.78
CA ALA A 24 -5.22 -5.91 -2.69
C ALA A 24 -5.13 -5.11 -1.38
N PHE A 25 -5.43 -3.81 -1.39
CA PHE A 25 -5.35 -2.98 -0.19
C PHE A 25 -6.34 -3.47 0.87
N GLN A 26 -5.83 -3.60 2.10
CA GLN A 26 -6.62 -3.90 3.27
C GLN A 26 -6.24 -2.92 4.38
N ARG A 27 -7.26 -2.36 5.04
CA ARG A 27 -7.05 -1.50 6.19
C ARG A 27 -6.40 -2.30 7.32
N ASP A 28 -5.27 -1.82 7.83
CA ASP A 28 -4.58 -2.39 8.98
C ASP A 28 -4.73 -1.43 10.17
N GLU A 29 -5.54 -1.82 11.16
CA GLU A 29 -5.77 -1.00 12.36
C GLU A 29 -4.47 -0.65 13.10
N ARG A 30 -3.44 -1.49 13.03
CA ARG A 30 -2.16 -1.23 13.69
C ARG A 30 -1.45 -0.07 12.99
N MET A 31 -1.51 -0.01 11.66
CA MET A 31 -0.94 1.09 10.88
C MET A 31 -1.75 2.37 11.02
N GLU A 32 -3.09 2.27 11.09
CA GLU A 32 -3.95 3.44 11.39
C GLU A 32 -3.67 4.00 12.79
N ASN A 33 -3.50 3.14 13.79
CA ASN A 33 -3.11 3.57 15.14
C ASN A 33 -1.70 4.17 15.18
N LEU A 34 -0.78 3.65 14.36
CA LEU A 34 0.57 4.18 14.23
C LEU A 34 0.58 5.56 13.54
N ASP A 35 -0.27 5.78 12.54
CA ASP A 35 -0.48 7.11 11.95
C ASP A 35 -1.11 8.08 12.96
N ALA A 36 -2.10 7.63 13.73
CA ALA A 36 -2.68 8.42 14.82
C ALA A 36 -1.65 8.74 15.92
N LEU A 37 -0.68 7.85 16.17
CA LEU A 37 0.41 8.08 17.11
C LEU A 37 1.32 9.22 16.64
N ARG A 38 1.58 9.34 15.33
CA ARG A 38 2.36 10.44 14.74
C ARG A 38 1.79 11.81 15.13
N ASN A 39 0.46 11.94 15.13
CA ASN A 39 -0.22 13.19 15.45
C ASN A 39 -0.41 13.42 16.95
N SER A 40 -0.59 12.35 17.73
CA SER A 40 -0.89 12.46 19.16
C SER A 40 0.34 12.49 20.07
N ARG A 41 1.44 11.82 19.67
CA ARG A 41 2.69 11.70 20.43
C ARG A 41 3.91 11.65 19.49
N PRO A 42 4.23 12.76 18.81
CA PRO A 42 5.33 12.80 17.84
C PRO A 42 6.68 12.38 18.45
N GLU A 43 6.93 12.70 19.72
CA GLU A 43 8.16 12.37 20.44
C GLU A 43 8.34 10.85 20.68
N VAL A 44 7.23 10.10 20.73
CA VAL A 44 7.26 8.63 20.82
C VAL A 44 7.41 8.06 19.42
N PHE A 45 6.70 8.63 18.45
CA PHE A 45 6.76 8.22 17.06
C PHE A 45 8.18 8.31 16.47
N GLU A 46 8.90 9.40 16.74
CA GLU A 46 10.29 9.61 16.29
C GLU A 46 11.29 8.59 16.86
N LYS A 47 10.95 7.96 17.99
CA LYS A 47 11.80 6.94 18.63
C LYS A 47 11.54 5.52 18.12
N LEU A 48 10.57 5.34 17.23
CA LEU A 48 10.25 4.03 16.68
C LEU A 48 11.37 3.53 15.75
N SER A 49 11.46 2.21 15.64
CA SER A 49 12.41 1.57 14.73
C SER A 49 12.18 2.06 13.29
N PRO A 50 13.25 2.34 12.51
CA PRO A 50 13.15 2.69 11.10
C PRO A 50 12.33 1.69 10.28
N THR A 51 12.35 0.41 10.63
CA THR A 51 11.55 -0.63 9.97
C THR A 51 10.05 -0.38 10.13
N ILE A 52 9.60 0.05 11.32
CA ILE A 52 8.19 0.37 11.60
C ILE A 52 7.77 1.61 10.81
N LEU A 53 8.62 2.64 10.79
CA LEU A 53 8.37 3.86 10.01
C LEU A 53 8.29 3.57 8.51
N MET A 54 9.16 2.70 8.00
CA MET A 54 9.10 2.24 6.61
C MET A 54 7.81 1.47 6.32
N SER A 55 7.40 0.55 7.18
CA SER A 55 6.15 -0.18 7.02
C SER A 55 4.94 0.76 6.97
N LEU A 56 4.92 1.80 7.80
CA LEU A 56 3.89 2.84 7.72
C LEU A 56 3.92 3.57 6.37
N GLY A 57 5.09 3.95 5.88
CA GLY A 57 5.22 4.62 4.58
C GLY A 57 4.72 3.77 3.41
N TYR A 58 4.99 2.46 3.42
CA TYR A 58 4.43 1.54 2.41
C TYR A 58 2.90 1.45 2.51
N TYR A 59 2.37 1.31 3.73
CA TYR A 59 0.93 1.28 3.97
C TYR A 59 0.24 2.56 3.49
N GLU A 60 0.79 3.74 3.81
CA GLU A 60 0.27 5.03 3.35
C GLU A 60 0.27 5.16 1.83
N ASN A 61 1.32 4.65 1.18
CA ASN A 61 1.41 4.64 -0.28
C ASN A 61 0.34 3.74 -0.91
N ASP A 62 0.17 2.52 -0.38
CA ASP A 62 -0.83 1.58 -0.88
C ASP A 62 -2.25 2.11 -0.63
N LYS A 63 -2.49 2.77 0.51
CA LYS A 63 -3.75 3.48 0.82
C LYS A 63 -4.03 4.59 -0.19
N LYS A 64 -3.03 5.39 -0.56
CA LYS A 64 -3.17 6.45 -1.58
C LYS A 64 -3.49 5.88 -2.95
N ILE A 65 -2.84 4.77 -3.34
CA ILE A 65 -3.12 4.07 -4.60
C ILE A 65 -4.56 3.54 -4.59
N ALA A 66 -4.97 2.85 -3.53
CA ALA A 66 -6.33 2.34 -3.38
C ALA A 66 -7.39 3.44 -3.52
N ALA A 67 -7.21 4.56 -2.82
CA ALA A 67 -8.10 5.71 -2.92
C ALA A 67 -8.15 6.31 -4.34
N ALA A 68 -7.00 6.42 -5.03
CA ALA A 68 -6.93 6.92 -6.40
C ALA A 68 -7.67 6.02 -7.41
N HIS A 69 -7.77 4.73 -7.13
CA HIS A 69 -8.53 3.75 -7.92
C HIS A 69 -9.99 3.58 -7.44
N GLY A 70 -10.47 4.42 -6.53
CA GLY A 70 -11.86 4.41 -6.07
C GLY A 70 -12.19 3.31 -5.06
N ILE A 71 -11.18 2.64 -4.49
CA ILE A 71 -11.36 1.66 -3.42
C ILE A 71 -11.64 2.41 -2.11
N ASP A 72 -12.66 1.97 -1.38
CA ASP A 72 -12.97 2.49 -0.05
C ASP A 72 -11.91 2.01 0.96
N VAL A 73 -10.95 2.89 1.24
CA VAL A 73 -9.84 2.63 2.17
C VAL A 73 -10.26 2.54 3.65
N ASN A 74 -11.50 2.91 3.98
CA ASN A 74 -12.03 2.81 5.34
C ASN A 74 -12.77 1.48 5.57
N LYS A 75 -12.99 0.71 4.51
CA LYS A 75 -13.65 -0.59 4.60
C LYS A 75 -12.70 -1.61 5.22
N GLY A 76 -12.75 -1.72 6.55
CA GLY A 76 -12.01 -2.74 7.28
C GLY A 76 -12.45 -4.15 6.88
N ASN A 77 -11.49 -5.07 6.75
CA ASN A 77 -11.82 -6.50 6.77
C ASN A 77 -12.28 -6.82 8.20
N ARG A 78 -13.58 -7.10 8.31
CA ARG A 78 -14.22 -7.50 9.57
C ARG A 78 -13.93 -8.96 9.87
#